data_AF-A0AAJ6UKI1-F1
#
_entry.id   AF-A0AAJ6UKI1-F1
#
_cell.length_a   1.000
_cell.length_b   1.000
_cell.length_c   1.000
_cell.angle_alpha   90.00
_cell.angle_beta   90.00
_cell.angle_gamma   90.00
#
_symmetry.space_group_name_H-M   'P 1'
#
loop_
_entity.id
_entity.type
_entity.pdbx_description
1 polymer ?
#
loop_
_entity_poly.entity_id
_entity_poly.type
_entity_poly.pdbx_seq_one_letter_code
_entity_poly.pdbx_strand_id
1 'polypeptide(L)'
;MTTMESLIGLVNRIQRACTVLGDYGGVDNAFSSLWEALPSVAVVGGQSSGKSSVLESIVGRDFLPRGSGIVTRRPLVLQLHKTEDGSQEYAEFLHLPKRRFSDFAVVRKEIQDETDRITGKTKQISPVPIHLSIYSPNVVNLTLIDLPGLTKVAVEGQPESIVQDIETMVRTYVDKPNCIILAISPANQDIATSDAIKLAREVDPSGERTFGVLTKLDLMDKGTNALDVLEGTSYRLQHPWVGIVNRSQADINKNVDMIVARRKEREYFATSPDYGHLANKMGSEYLAKLLSKHLESAIRARIPSITSLINKTIDELESEMDHLGRPIAVDAGAQLYTILELCRAFDKVFKEHLDGGRPGGDRIYGVFDNQLPAALRKLPFDRHLSLQNVRRVVSEADGYQPHLIAPEQGYRRLIESALNYFRGPAEASADAVHFVLKELVRKSIAETQELRRFPSLQAELAAAANEALERFREDSKKTVLRLVDMESSYLTVDFFRKLPQEVDNKGGNPAIPANPASSTLDRYSEMHFRRIGSNVSSYVGMVSETLKNTIPKAVVHCQVKEAKQSLLNYFYTEIGKKEGKQLSQLLDEDPALMERRQQCAKRLELYKAARDEVDSVSWAR
;
A
#
# COMPACT_ATOMS: atom_id res chain seq x y z
N MET A 1 4.74 41.86 7.19
CA MET A 1 3.63 41.95 6.20
C MET A 1 4.01 41.07 5.02
N THR A 2 3.41 39.89 4.87
CA THR A 2 3.63 39.04 3.69
C THR A 2 3.24 39.81 2.45
N THR A 3 4.19 40.03 1.53
CA THR A 3 3.93 40.79 0.32
C THR A 3 2.94 40.04 -0.57
N MET A 4 2.02 40.78 -1.19
CA MET A 4 0.98 40.29 -2.11
C MET A 4 1.51 39.38 -3.22
N GLU A 5 2.79 39.52 -3.58
CA GLU A 5 3.48 38.74 -4.60
C GLU A 5 3.85 37.32 -4.14
N SER A 6 4.03 37.10 -2.84
CA SER A 6 4.50 35.83 -2.27
C SER A 6 3.42 34.73 -2.25
N LEU A 7 2.17 35.09 -1.93
CA LEU A 7 1.07 34.14 -1.72
C LEU A 7 0.55 33.52 -3.03
N ILE A 8 0.42 34.31 -4.09
CA ILE A 8 -0.01 33.81 -5.40
C ILE A 8 1.12 33.02 -6.06
N GLY A 9 2.37 33.43 -5.86
CA GLY A 9 3.54 32.67 -6.26
C GLY A 9 3.59 31.27 -5.63
N LEU A 10 3.28 31.17 -4.32
CA LEU A 10 3.18 29.91 -3.59
C LEU A 10 2.13 28.98 -4.21
N VAL A 11 0.90 29.46 -4.40
CA VAL A 11 -0.17 28.67 -5.02
C VAL A 11 0.24 28.17 -6.39
N ASN A 12 0.88 29.02 -7.20
CA ASN A 12 1.33 28.64 -8.55
C ASN A 12 2.46 27.60 -8.54
N ARG A 13 3.34 27.60 -7.54
CA ARG A 13 4.37 26.56 -7.36
C ARG A 13 3.74 25.23 -6.96
N ILE A 14 2.85 25.24 -5.96
CA ILE A 14 2.12 24.04 -5.51
C ILE A 14 1.31 23.45 -6.68
N GLN A 15 0.56 24.29 -7.38
CA GLN A 15 -0.19 23.91 -8.58
C GLN A 15 0.71 23.23 -9.63
N ARG A 16 1.83 23.86 -10.01
CA ARG A 16 2.78 23.27 -10.96
C ARG A 16 3.29 21.91 -10.50
N ALA A 17 3.64 21.78 -9.22
CA ALA A 17 4.13 20.53 -8.67
C ALA A 17 3.06 19.41 -8.76
N CYS A 18 1.81 19.69 -8.35
CA CYS A 18 0.69 18.74 -8.47
C CYS A 18 0.46 18.29 -9.92
N THR A 19 0.56 19.24 -10.85
CA THR A 19 0.38 19.02 -12.29
C THR A 19 1.45 18.08 -12.87
N VAL A 20 2.70 18.17 -12.40
CA VAL A 20 3.79 17.27 -12.85
C VAL A 20 3.58 15.83 -12.38
N LEU A 21 2.92 15.62 -11.24
CA LEU A 21 2.65 14.28 -10.69
C LEU A 21 1.40 13.60 -11.25
N GLY A 22 0.72 14.22 -12.22
CA GLY A 22 -0.53 13.67 -12.75
C GLY A 22 -1.76 13.98 -11.89
N ASP A 23 -1.61 14.81 -10.85
CA ASP A 23 -2.67 15.14 -9.89
C ASP A 23 -3.49 16.34 -10.38
N TYR A 24 -4.16 16.17 -11.53
CA TYR A 24 -4.90 17.23 -12.22
C TYR A 24 -6.32 17.48 -11.65
N GLY A 25 -6.65 16.95 -10.47
CA GLY A 25 -7.99 17.06 -9.88
C GLY A 25 -9.08 16.46 -10.76
N GLY A 26 -8.88 15.21 -11.17
CA GLY A 26 -9.79 14.37 -11.96
C GLY A 26 -10.29 13.14 -11.19
N VAL A 27 -11.35 12.52 -11.72
CA VAL A 27 -12.25 11.55 -11.07
C VAL A 27 -11.58 10.29 -10.49
N ASP A 28 -10.36 9.95 -10.90
CA ASP A 28 -9.71 8.68 -10.56
C ASP A 28 -8.74 8.73 -9.36
N ASN A 29 -8.51 9.89 -8.73
CA ASN A 29 -7.68 9.97 -7.53
C ASN A 29 -8.55 9.91 -6.27
N ALA A 30 -8.46 8.80 -5.53
CA ALA A 30 -9.19 8.53 -4.29
C ALA A 30 -8.94 9.51 -3.11
N PHE A 31 -8.20 10.60 -3.33
CA PHE A 31 -7.87 11.62 -2.36
C PHE A 31 -8.15 13.00 -2.95
N SER A 32 -8.77 13.89 -2.16
CA SER A 32 -8.86 15.31 -2.50
C SER A 32 -7.47 15.84 -2.80
N SER A 33 -7.23 16.13 -4.07
CA SER A 33 -5.92 16.55 -4.55
C SER A 33 -5.53 17.88 -3.91
N LEU A 34 -4.25 18.08 -3.61
CA LEU A 34 -3.76 19.38 -3.13
C LEU A 34 -4.10 20.50 -4.14
N TRP A 35 -4.24 20.15 -5.42
CA TRP A 35 -4.76 21.01 -6.48
C TRP A 35 -6.19 21.53 -6.22
N GLU A 36 -7.11 20.67 -5.77
CA GLU A 36 -8.50 21.03 -5.48
C GLU A 36 -8.66 21.97 -4.28
N ALA A 37 -7.74 21.90 -3.32
CA ALA A 37 -7.76 22.76 -2.15
C ALA A 37 -7.39 24.21 -2.49
N LEU A 38 -6.73 24.46 -3.62
CA LEU A 38 -6.19 25.77 -3.99
C LEU A 38 -7.26 26.66 -4.65
N PRO A 39 -7.44 27.92 -4.18
CA PRO A 39 -8.32 28.86 -4.84
C PRO A 39 -7.92 29.13 -6.29
N SER A 40 -8.90 29.16 -7.18
CA SER A 40 -8.72 29.45 -8.60
C SER A 40 -9.89 30.26 -9.15
N VAL A 41 -9.67 30.97 -10.27
CA VAL A 41 -10.73 31.74 -10.95
C VAL A 41 -11.10 31.02 -12.24
N ALA A 42 -12.30 30.46 -12.32
CA ALA A 42 -12.81 29.84 -13.53
C ALA A 42 -13.66 30.81 -14.35
N VAL A 43 -13.36 30.92 -15.65
CA VAL A 43 -14.08 31.78 -16.57
C VAL A 43 -15.18 31.00 -17.26
N VAL A 44 -16.43 31.42 -17.03
CA VAL A 44 -17.64 30.78 -17.57
C VAL A 44 -18.40 31.75 -18.45
N GLY A 45 -18.89 31.27 -19.59
CA GLY A 45 -19.63 32.10 -20.52
C GLY A 45 -20.09 31.33 -21.74
N GLY A 46 -21.23 31.70 -22.30
CA GLY A 46 -21.71 31.15 -23.57
C GLY A 46 -20.70 31.34 -24.71
N GLN A 47 -20.85 30.57 -25.79
CA GLN A 47 -20.06 30.80 -27.00
C GLN A 47 -20.21 32.26 -27.47
N SER A 48 -19.09 32.89 -27.87
CA SER A 48 -19.08 34.29 -28.33
C SER A 48 -19.48 35.35 -27.29
N SER A 49 -19.53 35.02 -25.99
CA SER A 49 -19.77 36.00 -24.90
C SER A 49 -18.60 36.94 -24.63
N GLY A 50 -17.45 36.75 -25.30
CA GLY A 50 -16.26 37.59 -25.14
C GLY A 50 -15.23 37.08 -24.13
N LYS A 51 -15.31 35.82 -23.67
CA LYS A 51 -14.34 35.23 -22.71
C LYS A 51 -12.88 35.44 -23.09
N SER A 52 -12.48 34.99 -24.28
CA SER A 52 -11.11 35.11 -24.76
C SER A 52 -10.68 36.58 -24.88
N SER A 53 -11.59 37.47 -25.29
CA SER A 53 -11.30 38.91 -25.35
C SER A 53 -11.08 39.51 -23.96
N VAL A 54 -11.87 39.11 -22.95
CA VAL A 54 -11.66 39.55 -21.56
C VAL A 54 -10.30 39.09 -21.04
N LEU A 55 -9.94 37.82 -21.28
CA LEU A 55 -8.63 37.28 -20.89
C LEU A 55 -7.47 38.01 -21.56
N GLU A 56 -7.54 38.23 -22.87
CA GLU A 56 -6.52 39.00 -23.61
C GLU A 56 -6.44 40.46 -23.14
N SER A 57 -7.59 41.08 -22.83
CA SER A 57 -7.64 42.44 -22.26
C SER A 57 -7.01 42.50 -20.87
N ILE A 58 -7.18 41.47 -20.02
CA ILE A 58 -6.50 41.36 -18.71
C ILE A 58 -4.99 41.20 -18.89
N VAL A 59 -4.54 40.36 -19.83
CA VAL A 59 -3.12 40.11 -20.08
C VAL A 59 -2.43 41.27 -20.79
N GLY A 60 -3.13 41.97 -21.70
CA GLY A 60 -2.54 43.03 -22.51
C GLY A 60 -1.97 42.54 -23.85
N ARG A 61 -2.14 41.26 -24.20
CA ARG A 61 -1.56 40.63 -25.40
C ARG A 61 -2.56 39.73 -26.11
N ASP A 62 -2.34 39.56 -27.41
CA ASP A 62 -3.07 38.65 -28.28
C ASP A 62 -2.39 37.27 -28.30
N PHE A 63 -2.96 36.30 -27.59
CA PHE A 63 -2.35 34.98 -27.45
C PHE A 63 -3.36 33.83 -27.52
N LEU A 64 -4.66 34.10 -27.44
CA LEU A 64 -5.66 33.05 -27.56
C LEU A 64 -6.02 32.82 -29.03
N PRO A 65 -6.30 31.57 -29.43
CA PRO A 65 -6.80 31.29 -30.78
C PRO A 65 -8.14 32.00 -31.02
N ARG A 66 -8.44 32.33 -32.27
CA ARG A 66 -9.70 32.94 -32.70
C ARG A 66 -10.25 32.14 -33.88
N GLY A 67 -11.57 31.92 -33.91
CA GLY A 67 -12.21 31.21 -35.01
C GLY A 67 -13.72 31.06 -34.82
N SER A 68 -14.39 30.57 -35.86
CA SER A 68 -15.79 30.16 -35.79
C SER A 68 -15.93 28.79 -35.14
N GLY A 69 -16.90 28.60 -34.25
CA GLY A 69 -17.11 27.34 -33.53
C GLY A 69 -16.53 27.34 -32.11
N ILE A 70 -16.29 26.16 -31.54
CA ILE A 70 -15.72 25.99 -30.21
C ILE A 70 -14.21 26.21 -30.32
N VAL A 71 -13.76 27.39 -29.90
CA VAL A 71 -12.36 27.80 -30.02
C VAL A 71 -11.51 27.20 -28.91
N THR A 72 -11.95 27.35 -27.65
CA THR A 72 -11.34 26.69 -26.49
C THR A 72 -11.89 25.27 -26.36
N ARG A 73 -11.13 24.26 -26.80
CA ARG A 73 -11.50 22.82 -26.76
C ARG A 73 -10.89 22.05 -25.58
N ARG A 74 -9.94 22.67 -24.88
CA ARG A 74 -9.29 22.16 -23.67
C ARG A 74 -9.27 23.29 -22.64
N PRO A 75 -9.44 23.01 -21.33
CA PRO A 75 -9.23 24.01 -20.31
C PRO A 75 -7.83 24.62 -20.40
N LEU A 76 -7.70 25.94 -20.30
CA LEU A 76 -6.40 26.62 -20.27
C LEU A 76 -6.19 27.21 -18.88
N VAL A 77 -5.24 26.64 -18.13
CA VAL A 77 -4.79 27.19 -16.85
C VAL A 77 -3.73 28.24 -17.15
N LEU A 78 -4.13 29.50 -17.04
CA LEU A 78 -3.34 30.68 -17.29
C LEU A 78 -2.82 31.27 -15.97
N GLN A 79 -1.50 31.26 -15.79
CA GLN A 79 -0.83 31.85 -14.64
C GLN A 79 -0.13 33.15 -15.06
N LEU A 80 -0.58 34.26 -14.50
CA LEU A 80 0.03 35.58 -14.72
C LEU A 80 1.00 35.88 -13.58
N HIS A 81 2.21 36.27 -13.97
CA HIS A 81 3.30 36.63 -13.07
C HIS A 81 3.72 38.07 -13.35
N LYS A 82 3.53 38.94 -12.35
CA LYS A 82 4.05 40.30 -12.41
C LYS A 82 5.58 40.25 -12.28
N THR A 83 6.27 40.86 -13.23
CA THR A 83 7.73 41.04 -13.20
C THR A 83 8.12 42.49 -12.95
N GLU A 84 9.40 42.73 -12.72
CA GLU A 84 9.94 44.09 -12.50
C GLU A 84 9.73 44.99 -13.72
N ASP A 85 9.49 46.28 -13.48
CA ASP A 85 9.26 47.26 -14.54
C ASP A 85 10.47 47.30 -15.49
N GLY A 86 10.21 47.17 -16.80
CA GLY A 86 11.26 47.15 -17.84
C GLY A 86 11.82 45.77 -18.18
N SER A 87 11.40 44.71 -17.49
CA SER A 87 11.72 43.32 -17.87
C SER A 87 11.04 42.90 -19.19
N GLN A 88 11.71 42.05 -19.97
CA GLN A 88 11.16 41.52 -21.22
C GLN A 88 10.03 40.53 -20.92
N GLU A 89 8.90 40.71 -21.61
CA GLU A 89 7.74 39.82 -21.48
C GLU A 89 8.01 38.47 -22.16
N TYR A 90 7.62 37.38 -21.50
CA TYR A 90 7.73 36.05 -22.06
C TYR A 90 6.66 35.10 -21.49
N ALA A 91 6.43 34.00 -22.19
CA ALA A 91 5.57 32.92 -21.74
C ALA A 91 6.33 31.58 -21.72
N GLU A 92 5.90 30.67 -20.85
CA GLU A 92 6.41 29.30 -20.73
C GLU A 92 5.24 28.32 -20.63
N PHE A 93 5.35 27.19 -21.35
CA PHE A 93 4.39 26.10 -21.27
C PHE A 93 4.93 24.98 -20.40
N LEU A 94 4.05 24.33 -19.62
CA LEU A 94 4.47 23.21 -18.78
C LEU A 94 4.97 22.00 -19.60
N HIS A 95 4.36 21.73 -20.75
CA HIS A 95 4.75 20.62 -21.63
C HIS A 95 6.03 20.89 -22.44
N LEU A 96 6.53 22.14 -22.44
CA LEU A 96 7.80 22.56 -23.03
C LEU A 96 8.66 23.29 -21.99
N PRO A 97 9.11 22.58 -20.93
CA PRO A 97 9.87 23.20 -19.85
C PRO A 97 11.17 23.79 -20.39
N LYS A 98 11.59 24.94 -19.85
CA LYS A 98 12.81 25.70 -20.20
C LYS A 98 12.80 26.40 -21.56
N ARG A 99 11.70 26.35 -22.32
CA ARG A 99 11.55 27.13 -23.56
C ARG A 99 10.74 28.39 -23.28
N ARG A 100 11.35 29.56 -23.52
CA ARG A 100 10.71 30.87 -23.39
C ARG A 100 10.18 31.35 -24.73
N PHE A 101 8.95 31.83 -24.72
CA PHE A 101 8.26 32.40 -25.87
C PHE A 101 8.12 33.90 -25.68
N SER A 102 8.84 34.70 -26.46
CA SER A 102 8.72 36.17 -26.46
C SER A 102 7.67 36.67 -27.47
N ASP A 103 7.36 35.87 -28.49
CA ASP A 103 6.34 36.19 -29.48
C ASP A 103 5.01 35.49 -29.15
N PHE A 104 3.99 36.28 -28.79
CA PHE A 104 2.66 35.79 -28.45
C PHE A 104 1.86 35.23 -29.64
N ALA A 105 2.25 35.54 -30.88
CA ALA A 105 1.70 34.86 -32.04
C ALA A 105 2.12 33.38 -32.08
N VAL A 106 3.36 33.08 -31.64
CA VAL A 106 3.84 31.71 -31.49
C VAL A 106 3.16 31.02 -30.31
N VAL A 107 2.92 31.73 -29.20
CA VAL A 107 2.15 31.21 -28.06
C VAL A 107 0.75 30.79 -28.52
N ARG A 108 0.06 31.62 -29.30
CA ARG A 108 -1.25 31.29 -29.89
C ARG A 108 -1.19 30.02 -30.73
N LYS A 109 -0.20 29.93 -31.61
CA LYS A 109 -0.03 28.77 -32.48
C LYS A 109 0.25 27.51 -31.66
N GLU A 110 1.09 27.59 -30.65
CA GLU A 110 1.41 26.48 -29.75
C GLU A 110 0.17 25.98 -28.98
N ILE A 111 -0.70 26.89 -28.49
CA ILE A 111 -1.97 26.49 -27.86
C ILE A 111 -2.83 25.68 -28.84
N GLN A 112 -2.88 26.11 -30.10
CA GLN A 112 -3.65 25.43 -31.14
C GLN A 112 -3.03 24.07 -31.49
N ASP A 113 -1.72 24.02 -31.70
CA ASP A 113 -0.97 22.81 -32.03
C ASP A 113 -1.08 21.76 -30.90
N GLU A 114 -0.95 22.17 -29.64
CA GLU A 114 -1.07 21.27 -28.47
C GLU A 114 -2.52 20.83 -28.23
N THR A 115 -3.51 21.67 -28.59
CA THR A 115 -4.92 21.27 -28.58
C THR A 115 -5.18 20.20 -29.65
N ASP A 116 -4.72 20.41 -30.87
CA ASP A 116 -4.87 19.47 -31.99
C ASP A 116 -4.11 18.17 -31.76
N ARG A 117 -2.99 18.20 -31.03
CA ARG A 117 -2.22 16.99 -30.67
C ARG A 117 -3.03 15.98 -29.85
N ILE A 118 -3.84 16.46 -28.90
CA ILE A 118 -4.64 15.61 -28.00
C ILE A 118 -6.04 15.33 -28.55
N THR A 119 -6.70 16.35 -29.11
CA THR A 119 -8.10 16.24 -29.58
C THR A 119 -8.24 15.83 -31.05
N GLY A 120 -7.11 15.72 -31.76
CA GLY A 120 -7.08 15.61 -33.21
C GLY A 120 -7.56 16.88 -33.91
N LYS A 121 -7.63 16.84 -35.24
CA LYS A 121 -8.24 17.91 -36.05
C LYS A 121 -9.77 17.85 -36.05
N THR A 122 -10.33 16.80 -35.45
CA THR A 122 -11.76 16.65 -35.18
C THR A 122 -12.18 17.64 -34.09
N LYS A 123 -13.39 18.21 -34.18
CA LYS A 123 -13.90 19.25 -33.25
C LYS A 123 -14.24 18.72 -31.84
N GLN A 124 -13.50 17.72 -31.35
CA GLN A 124 -13.64 17.10 -30.04
C GLN A 124 -13.03 17.97 -28.93
N ILE A 125 -13.45 17.74 -27.70
CA ILE A 125 -12.92 18.40 -26.50
C ILE A 125 -12.13 17.41 -25.65
N SER A 126 -11.27 17.90 -24.78
CA SER A 126 -10.56 17.06 -23.80
C SER A 126 -10.51 17.76 -22.44
N PRO A 127 -10.74 17.04 -21.32
CA PRO A 127 -10.67 17.60 -19.98
C PRO A 127 -9.23 17.88 -19.52
N VAL A 128 -8.22 17.41 -20.26
CA VAL A 128 -6.81 17.59 -19.89
C VAL A 128 -6.38 19.04 -20.13
N PRO A 129 -6.02 19.81 -19.09
CA PRO A 129 -5.71 21.23 -19.22
C PRO A 129 -4.40 21.50 -19.96
N ILE A 130 -4.26 22.69 -20.54
CA ILE A 130 -3.00 23.27 -20.99
C ILE A 130 -2.54 24.26 -19.92
N HIS A 131 -1.27 24.20 -19.50
CA HIS A 131 -0.71 25.11 -18.50
C HIS A 131 0.23 26.12 -19.16
N LEU A 132 -0.11 27.40 -19.01
CA LEU A 132 0.62 28.53 -19.58
C LEU A 132 0.95 29.55 -18.49
N SER A 133 2.23 29.84 -18.31
CA SER A 133 2.70 30.91 -17.43
C SER A 133 3.14 32.11 -18.28
N ILE A 134 2.60 33.29 -18.01
CA ILE A 134 2.97 34.55 -18.66
C ILE A 134 3.64 35.47 -17.63
N TYR A 135 4.82 35.98 -17.97
CA TYR A 135 5.64 36.87 -17.17
C TYR A 135 5.64 38.26 -17.84
N SER A 136 5.09 39.27 -17.16
CA SER A 136 4.99 40.64 -17.69
C SER A 136 4.93 41.68 -16.57
N PRO A 137 5.49 42.89 -16.75
CA PRO A 137 5.34 43.98 -15.78
C PRO A 137 3.93 44.59 -15.80
N ASN A 138 3.18 44.37 -16.88
CA ASN A 138 1.88 45.00 -17.15
C ASN A 138 0.68 44.18 -16.62
N VAL A 139 0.93 43.06 -15.93
CA VAL A 139 -0.09 42.18 -15.37
C VAL A 139 -0.03 42.14 -13.85
N VAL A 140 -1.09 41.63 -13.23
CA VAL A 140 -1.13 41.29 -11.81
C VAL A 140 -0.84 39.80 -11.63
N ASN A 141 -0.38 39.41 -10.45
CA ASN A 141 -0.32 38.00 -10.10
C ASN A 141 -1.75 37.46 -10.00
N LEU A 142 -2.11 36.54 -10.90
CA LEU A 142 -3.47 36.01 -11.01
C LEU A 142 -3.46 34.67 -11.75
N THR A 143 -4.29 33.74 -11.31
CA THR A 143 -4.47 32.45 -11.99
C THR A 143 -5.90 32.31 -12.46
N LEU A 144 -6.07 32.15 -13.77
CA LEU A 144 -7.34 32.07 -14.48
C LEU A 144 -7.44 30.73 -15.20
N ILE A 145 -8.63 30.14 -15.21
CA ILE A 145 -8.92 28.92 -15.95
C ILE A 145 -9.93 29.30 -17.05
N ASP A 146 -9.47 29.32 -18.31
CA ASP A 146 -10.37 29.47 -19.46
C ASP A 146 -11.04 28.12 -19.74
N LEU A 147 -12.36 28.10 -19.73
CA LEU A 147 -13.15 26.90 -19.98
C LEU A 147 -13.85 27.00 -21.35
N PRO A 148 -14.13 25.86 -22.00
CA PRO A 148 -14.93 25.84 -23.22
C PRO A 148 -16.24 26.61 -23.05
N GLY A 149 -16.63 27.35 -24.08
CA GLY A 149 -17.87 28.12 -24.05
C GLY A 149 -19.09 27.20 -24.04
N LEU A 150 -20.09 27.51 -23.21
CA LEU A 150 -21.35 26.78 -23.19
C LEU A 150 -22.03 26.93 -24.57
N THR A 151 -22.43 25.79 -25.15
CA THR A 151 -23.11 25.72 -26.45
C THR A 151 -24.50 25.11 -26.25
N LYS A 152 -25.48 25.50 -27.08
CA LYS A 152 -26.86 24.99 -26.99
C LYS A 152 -27.17 23.90 -28.02
N VAL A 153 -26.37 23.81 -29.08
CA VAL A 153 -26.59 22.92 -30.23
C VAL A 153 -25.24 22.40 -30.71
N ALA A 154 -25.17 21.11 -31.04
CA ALA A 154 -24.01 20.51 -31.68
C ALA A 154 -23.91 20.96 -33.16
N VAL A 155 -22.74 21.44 -33.58
CA VAL A 155 -22.51 21.76 -35.00
C VAL A 155 -22.04 20.53 -35.79
N GLU A 156 -22.17 20.55 -37.12
CA GLU A 156 -21.72 19.45 -37.97
C GLU A 156 -20.28 19.00 -37.67
N GLY A 157 -20.14 17.69 -37.42
CA GLY A 157 -18.89 17.02 -37.05
C GLY A 157 -18.61 16.91 -35.54
N GLN A 158 -19.54 17.33 -34.67
CA GLN A 158 -19.47 17.12 -33.22
C GLN A 158 -20.44 16.01 -32.77
N PRO A 159 -20.12 15.27 -31.68
CA PRO A 159 -21.05 14.31 -31.11
C PRO A 159 -22.27 15.02 -30.51
N GLU A 160 -23.43 14.36 -30.51
CA GLU A 160 -24.66 14.91 -29.88
C GLU A 160 -24.48 15.15 -28.36
N SER A 161 -23.57 14.42 -27.72
CA SER A 161 -23.22 14.58 -26.30
C SER A 161 -22.42 15.84 -25.98
N ILE A 162 -21.89 16.56 -26.97
CA ILE A 162 -20.90 17.63 -26.75
C ILE A 162 -21.38 18.72 -25.78
N VAL A 163 -22.67 19.02 -25.79
CA VAL A 163 -23.28 20.02 -24.90
C VAL A 163 -23.16 19.56 -23.44
N GLN A 164 -23.52 18.30 -23.19
CA GLN A 164 -23.41 17.69 -21.85
C GLN A 164 -21.94 17.55 -21.46
N ASP A 165 -21.06 17.11 -22.37
CA ASP A 165 -19.64 16.92 -22.09
C ASP A 165 -18.96 18.25 -21.69
N ILE A 166 -19.31 19.36 -22.35
CA ILE A 166 -18.83 20.70 -21.98
C ILE A 166 -19.36 21.12 -20.62
N GLU A 167 -20.65 20.92 -20.36
CA GLU A 167 -21.26 21.28 -19.08
C GLU A 167 -20.62 20.48 -17.94
N THR A 168 -20.46 19.17 -18.08
CA THR A 168 -19.79 18.30 -17.11
C THR A 168 -18.33 18.74 -16.89
N MET A 169 -17.61 19.08 -17.96
CA MET A 169 -16.25 19.60 -17.85
C MET A 169 -16.20 20.91 -17.06
N VAL A 170 -17.10 21.86 -17.34
CA VAL A 170 -17.16 23.14 -16.60
C VAL A 170 -17.50 22.90 -15.13
N ARG A 171 -18.49 22.05 -14.84
CA ARG A 171 -18.91 21.67 -13.47
C ARG A 171 -17.77 21.09 -12.65
N THR A 172 -16.89 20.31 -13.27
CA THR A 172 -15.67 19.76 -12.63
C THR A 172 -14.77 20.85 -12.04
N TYR A 173 -14.84 22.09 -12.54
CA TYR A 173 -14.14 23.24 -11.96
C TYR A 173 -15.04 24.06 -11.03
N VAL A 174 -16.26 24.39 -11.46
CA VAL A 174 -17.10 25.38 -10.75
C VAL A 174 -17.86 24.82 -9.54
N ASP A 175 -18.07 23.50 -9.46
CA ASP A 175 -18.68 22.86 -8.27
C ASP A 175 -17.75 22.93 -7.05
N LYS A 176 -16.45 23.14 -7.28
CA LYS A 176 -15.46 23.25 -6.21
C LYS A 176 -15.74 24.50 -5.38
N PRO A 177 -15.90 24.39 -4.04
CA PRO A 177 -16.23 25.53 -3.18
C PRO A 177 -15.12 26.59 -3.12
N ASN A 178 -13.92 26.25 -3.59
CA ASN A 178 -12.75 27.13 -3.57
C ASN A 178 -12.57 27.85 -4.92
N CYS A 179 -13.42 27.56 -5.90
CA CYS A 179 -13.39 28.18 -7.22
C CYS A 179 -14.20 29.47 -7.20
N ILE A 180 -13.56 30.58 -7.56
CA ILE A 180 -14.20 31.85 -7.88
C ILE A 180 -14.74 31.73 -9.31
N ILE A 181 -16.01 32.08 -9.51
CA ILE A 181 -16.68 31.99 -10.81
C ILE A 181 -16.70 33.38 -11.44
N LEU A 182 -16.09 33.51 -12.61
CA LEU A 182 -16.17 34.72 -13.44
C LEU A 182 -17.22 34.50 -14.53
N ALA A 183 -18.45 34.96 -14.30
CA ALA A 183 -19.58 34.78 -15.19
C ALA A 183 -19.67 35.90 -16.23
N ILE A 184 -19.25 35.60 -17.47
CA ILE A 184 -19.17 36.55 -18.58
C ILE A 184 -20.43 36.48 -19.44
N SER A 185 -21.17 37.60 -19.49
CA SER A 185 -22.39 37.75 -20.28
C SER A 185 -22.28 38.96 -21.22
N PRO A 186 -22.78 38.88 -22.46
CA PRO A 186 -22.83 40.03 -23.35
C PRO A 186 -24.01 40.95 -22.96
N ALA A 187 -23.80 42.26 -23.00
CA ALA A 187 -24.79 43.27 -22.58
C ALA A 187 -25.90 43.50 -23.61
N ASN A 188 -25.69 43.09 -24.86
CA ASN A 188 -26.69 43.17 -25.92
C ASN A 188 -27.70 42.00 -25.90
N GLN A 189 -27.68 41.17 -24.84
CA GLN A 189 -28.62 40.10 -24.60
C GLN A 189 -29.18 40.23 -23.18
N ASP A 190 -30.39 39.74 -22.97
CA ASP A 190 -31.01 39.73 -21.64
C ASP A 190 -30.22 38.80 -20.70
N ILE A 191 -29.83 39.35 -19.54
CA ILE A 191 -29.07 38.62 -18.52
C ILE A 191 -29.83 37.41 -17.99
N ALA A 192 -31.16 37.45 -17.99
CA ALA A 192 -32.00 36.32 -17.56
C ALA A 192 -31.81 35.07 -18.44
N THR A 193 -31.30 35.25 -19.67
CA THR A 193 -31.03 34.15 -20.62
C THR A 193 -29.58 33.68 -20.61
N SER A 194 -28.73 34.25 -19.73
CA SER A 194 -27.31 33.93 -19.66
C SER A 194 -27.06 32.54 -19.08
N ASP A 195 -26.47 31.67 -19.90
CA ASP A 195 -26.05 30.32 -19.47
C ASP A 195 -24.99 30.38 -18.35
N ALA A 196 -24.17 31.44 -18.33
CA ALA A 196 -23.15 31.65 -17.32
C ALA A 196 -23.75 31.90 -15.94
N ILE A 197 -24.80 32.73 -15.88
CA ILE A 197 -25.50 33.06 -14.63
C ILE A 197 -26.38 31.91 -14.18
N LYS A 198 -27.02 31.21 -15.12
CA LYS A 198 -27.77 29.98 -14.80
C LYS A 198 -26.86 28.96 -14.11
N LEU A 199 -25.71 28.64 -14.72
CA LEU A 199 -24.77 27.69 -14.13
C LEU A 199 -24.22 28.19 -12.79
N ALA A 200 -23.83 29.46 -12.70
CA ALA A 200 -23.34 30.04 -11.45
C ALA A 200 -24.39 29.94 -10.32
N ARG A 201 -25.67 30.18 -10.59
CA ARG A 201 -26.74 30.10 -9.57
C ARG A 201 -26.98 28.68 -9.08
N GLU A 202 -26.79 27.68 -9.93
CA GLU A 202 -26.95 26.27 -9.55
C GLU A 202 -25.86 25.80 -8.58
N VAL A 203 -24.63 26.33 -8.72
CA VAL A 203 -23.46 25.92 -7.93
C VAL A 203 -23.10 26.91 -6.81
N ASP A 204 -23.58 28.15 -6.89
CA ASP A 204 -23.40 29.24 -5.93
C ASP A 204 -24.71 30.04 -5.77
N PRO A 205 -25.74 29.48 -5.09
CA PRO A 205 -27.05 30.14 -4.96
C PRO A 205 -27.01 31.46 -4.19
N SER A 206 -26.06 31.63 -3.25
CA SER A 206 -25.90 32.86 -2.47
C SER A 206 -25.09 33.94 -3.20
N GLY A 207 -24.38 33.57 -4.29
CA GLY A 207 -23.57 34.47 -5.09
C GLY A 207 -22.29 34.94 -4.38
N GLU A 208 -21.80 34.17 -3.39
CA GLU A 208 -20.68 34.54 -2.52
C GLU A 208 -19.32 34.45 -3.20
N ARG A 209 -19.22 33.66 -4.28
CA ARG A 209 -17.97 33.42 -5.03
C ARG A 209 -18.12 33.70 -6.52
N THR A 210 -19.20 34.37 -6.92
CA THR A 210 -19.51 34.69 -8.32
C THR A 210 -19.31 36.18 -8.62
N PHE A 211 -18.52 36.48 -9.64
CA PHE A 211 -18.29 37.81 -10.19
C PHE A 211 -18.97 37.92 -11.56
N GLY A 212 -19.84 38.90 -11.73
CA GLY A 212 -20.51 39.17 -13.00
C GLY A 212 -19.69 40.10 -13.89
N VAL A 213 -19.50 39.73 -15.16
CA VAL A 213 -18.85 40.58 -16.16
C VAL A 213 -19.78 40.80 -17.33
N LEU A 214 -20.00 42.07 -17.67
CA LEU A 214 -20.73 42.47 -18.87
C LEU A 214 -19.78 42.91 -19.97
N THR A 215 -19.87 42.27 -21.13
CA THR A 215 -19.10 42.63 -22.33
C THR A 215 -20.00 43.26 -23.38
N LYS A 216 -19.44 43.84 -24.45
CA LYS A 216 -20.22 44.38 -25.59
C LYS A 216 -21.22 45.49 -25.23
N LEU A 217 -20.90 46.29 -24.22
CA LEU A 217 -21.72 47.45 -23.83
C LEU A 217 -21.83 48.49 -24.96
N ASP A 218 -20.83 48.54 -25.84
CA ASP A 218 -20.75 49.39 -27.03
C ASP A 218 -21.66 48.93 -28.18
N LEU A 219 -22.18 47.70 -28.12
CA LEU A 219 -23.05 47.10 -29.15
C LEU A 219 -24.52 47.02 -28.70
N MET A 220 -24.88 47.73 -27.64
CA MET A 220 -26.27 47.83 -27.19
C MET A 220 -27.10 48.72 -28.13
N ASP A 221 -28.40 48.45 -28.19
CA ASP A 221 -29.32 49.24 -28.99
C ASP A 221 -29.40 50.68 -28.47
N LYS A 222 -29.38 51.66 -29.39
CA LYS A 222 -29.43 53.07 -29.02
C LYS A 222 -30.68 53.37 -28.20
N GLY A 223 -30.48 53.98 -27.03
CA GLY A 223 -31.56 54.27 -26.08
C GLY A 223 -31.77 53.19 -25.00
N THR A 224 -30.99 52.11 -25.03
CA THR A 224 -30.92 51.11 -23.95
C THR A 224 -29.60 51.22 -23.20
N ASN A 225 -29.59 50.83 -21.93
CA ASN A 225 -28.38 50.73 -21.12
C ASN A 225 -28.45 49.49 -20.20
N ALA A 226 -27.31 49.11 -19.63
CA ALA A 226 -27.19 47.99 -18.71
C ALA A 226 -26.96 48.46 -17.26
N LEU A 227 -27.41 49.67 -16.91
CA LEU A 227 -27.17 50.28 -15.61
C LEU A 227 -27.73 49.41 -14.47
N ASP A 228 -28.95 48.93 -14.64
CA ASP A 228 -29.63 48.09 -13.65
C ASP A 228 -28.88 46.79 -13.33
N VAL A 229 -28.17 46.24 -14.32
CA VAL A 229 -27.34 45.05 -14.10
C VAL A 229 -26.03 45.44 -13.44
N LEU A 230 -25.36 46.51 -13.90
CA LEU A 230 -24.08 46.97 -13.35
C LEU A 230 -24.18 47.45 -11.90
N GLU A 231 -25.30 48.07 -11.53
CA GLU A 231 -25.59 48.51 -10.15
C GLU A 231 -26.17 47.36 -9.29
N GLY A 232 -26.48 46.22 -9.89
CA GLY A 232 -26.98 45.02 -9.21
C GLY A 232 -28.45 45.09 -8.78
N THR A 233 -29.25 45.98 -9.37
CA THR A 233 -30.70 46.10 -9.13
C THR A 233 -31.48 45.01 -9.85
N SER A 234 -31.10 44.69 -11.11
CA SER A 234 -31.72 43.65 -11.92
C SER A 234 -31.32 42.23 -11.48
N TYR A 235 -30.03 42.00 -11.22
CA TYR A 235 -29.52 40.74 -10.70
C TYR A 235 -28.45 40.99 -9.63
N ARG A 236 -28.80 40.67 -8.38
CA ARG A 236 -27.94 40.95 -7.22
C ARG A 236 -26.93 39.83 -7.00
N LEU A 237 -25.64 40.17 -7.04
CA LEU A 237 -24.52 39.35 -6.60
C LEU A 237 -23.92 39.94 -5.31
N GLN A 238 -23.18 39.14 -4.54
CA GLN A 238 -22.43 39.66 -3.38
C GLN A 238 -21.19 40.46 -3.80
N HIS A 239 -20.70 40.21 -5.02
CA HIS A 239 -19.59 40.94 -5.65
C HIS A 239 -20.10 41.87 -6.76
N PRO A 240 -19.41 42.98 -7.03
CA PRO A 240 -19.85 43.96 -8.01
C PRO A 240 -19.80 43.39 -9.44
N TRP A 241 -20.73 43.87 -10.27
CA TRP A 241 -20.67 43.68 -11.72
C TRP A 241 -19.61 44.59 -12.33
N VAL A 242 -18.86 44.07 -13.31
CA VAL A 242 -17.84 44.84 -14.03
C VAL A 242 -18.15 44.84 -15.53
N GLY A 243 -18.33 46.04 -16.07
CA GLY A 243 -18.47 46.30 -17.50
C GLY A 243 -17.10 46.36 -18.19
N ILE A 244 -16.98 45.70 -19.34
CA ILE A 244 -15.76 45.66 -20.16
C ILE A 244 -16.11 45.96 -21.61
N VAL A 245 -15.35 46.86 -22.22
CA VAL A 245 -15.44 47.15 -23.65
C VAL A 245 -14.18 46.63 -24.33
N ASN A 246 -14.38 45.64 -25.19
CA ASN A 246 -13.30 44.97 -25.91
C ASN A 246 -13.15 45.53 -27.33
N ARG A 247 -12.06 45.15 -28.02
CA ARG A 247 -11.89 45.43 -29.45
C ARG A 247 -13.02 44.83 -30.28
N SER A 248 -13.52 45.60 -31.24
CA SER A 248 -14.46 45.10 -32.25
C SER A 248 -13.75 44.13 -33.21
N GLN A 249 -14.52 43.36 -33.99
CA GLN A 249 -13.94 42.50 -35.03
C GLN A 249 -13.14 43.32 -36.06
N ALA A 250 -13.56 44.56 -36.34
CA ALA A 250 -12.83 45.47 -37.21
C ALA A 250 -11.48 45.91 -36.61
N ASP A 251 -11.44 46.19 -35.30
CA ASP A 251 -10.19 46.51 -34.60
C ASP A 251 -9.23 45.31 -34.57
N ILE A 252 -9.74 44.10 -34.39
CA ILE A 252 -8.96 42.86 -34.45
C ILE A 252 -8.36 42.66 -35.84
N ASN A 253 -9.18 42.80 -36.90
CA ASN A 253 -8.71 42.67 -38.28
C ASN A 253 -7.65 43.73 -38.65
N LYS A 254 -7.71 44.90 -38.02
CA LYS A 254 -6.73 45.98 -38.16
C LYS A 254 -5.51 45.84 -37.23
N ASN A 255 -5.43 44.76 -36.44
CA ASN A 255 -4.39 44.52 -35.44
C ASN A 255 -4.17 45.72 -34.50
N VAL A 256 -5.26 46.35 -34.04
CA VAL A 256 -5.17 47.48 -33.09
C VAL A 256 -4.51 46.99 -31.79
N ASP A 257 -3.48 47.69 -31.35
CA ASP A 257 -2.74 47.38 -30.13
C ASP A 257 -3.66 47.36 -28.89
N MET A 258 -3.42 46.42 -27.98
CA MET A 258 -4.17 46.28 -26.75
C MET A 258 -4.03 47.50 -25.82
N ILE A 259 -2.90 48.20 -25.84
CA ILE A 259 -2.72 49.45 -25.09
C ILE A 259 -3.71 50.52 -25.57
N VAL A 260 -3.89 50.61 -26.89
CA VAL A 260 -4.86 51.53 -27.50
C VAL A 260 -6.29 51.09 -27.15
N ALA A 261 -6.57 49.79 -27.13
CA ALA A 261 -7.87 49.25 -26.75
C ALA A 261 -8.24 49.59 -25.30
N ARG A 262 -7.31 49.41 -24.34
CA ARG A 262 -7.52 49.79 -22.93
C ARG A 262 -7.75 51.29 -22.76
N ARG A 263 -7.05 52.13 -23.54
CA ARG A 263 -7.29 53.58 -23.55
C ARG A 263 -8.69 53.92 -24.06
N LYS A 264 -9.13 53.31 -25.16
CA LYS A 264 -10.49 53.46 -25.70
C LYS A 264 -11.55 52.99 -24.70
N GLU A 265 -11.31 51.89 -23.99
CA GLU A 265 -12.20 51.41 -22.93
C GLU A 265 -12.35 52.46 -21.82
N ARG A 266 -11.24 53.02 -21.34
CA ARG A 266 -11.27 54.07 -20.30
C ARG A 266 -11.99 55.33 -20.78
N GLU A 267 -11.75 55.73 -22.02
CA GLU A 267 -12.42 56.88 -22.64
C GLU A 267 -13.93 56.64 -22.79
N TYR A 268 -14.35 55.45 -23.21
CA TYR A 268 -15.75 55.06 -23.30
C TYR A 268 -16.48 55.22 -21.97
N PHE A 269 -15.93 54.67 -20.89
CA PHE A 269 -16.56 54.80 -19.57
C PHE A 269 -16.50 56.22 -19.03
N ALA A 270 -15.43 56.98 -19.29
CA ALA A 270 -15.31 58.36 -18.81
C ALA A 270 -16.23 59.34 -19.54
N THR A 271 -16.51 59.12 -20.83
CA THR A 271 -17.32 60.01 -21.67
C THR A 271 -18.77 59.56 -21.83
N SER A 272 -19.11 58.35 -21.37
CA SER A 272 -20.48 57.83 -21.44
C SER A 272 -21.43 58.63 -20.53
N PRO A 273 -22.58 59.09 -21.05
CA PRO A 273 -23.58 59.77 -20.24
C PRO A 273 -24.23 58.83 -19.21
N ASP A 274 -24.34 57.53 -19.52
CA ASP A 274 -24.99 56.54 -18.67
C ASP A 274 -24.02 55.89 -17.67
N TYR A 275 -22.73 55.75 -18.02
CA TYR A 275 -21.76 55.00 -17.22
C TYR A 275 -20.66 55.86 -16.57
N GLY A 276 -20.66 57.17 -16.80
CA GLY A 276 -19.62 58.10 -16.33
C GLY A 276 -19.34 58.04 -14.83
N HIS A 277 -20.39 57.93 -14.00
CA HIS A 277 -20.25 57.82 -12.54
C HIS A 277 -19.65 56.47 -12.09
N LEU A 278 -19.70 55.44 -12.94
CA LEU A 278 -19.16 54.11 -12.67
C LEU A 278 -17.74 53.91 -13.21
N ALA A 279 -17.17 54.88 -13.94
CA ALA A 279 -15.92 54.72 -14.68
C ALA A 279 -14.74 54.15 -13.84
N ASN A 280 -14.65 54.51 -12.56
CA ASN A 280 -13.59 54.02 -11.66
C ASN A 280 -13.75 52.55 -11.22
N LYS A 281 -14.91 51.95 -11.47
CA LYS A 281 -15.27 50.55 -11.13
C LYS A 281 -15.49 49.68 -12.37
N MET A 282 -15.11 50.17 -13.55
CA MET A 282 -15.29 49.48 -14.82
C MET A 282 -13.95 49.23 -15.51
N GLY A 283 -13.97 48.32 -16.48
CA GLY A 283 -12.86 48.02 -17.36
C GLY A 283 -11.99 46.85 -16.92
N SER A 284 -11.19 46.38 -17.88
CA SER A 284 -10.34 45.20 -17.77
C SER A 284 -9.26 45.30 -16.69
N GLU A 285 -8.64 46.48 -16.53
CA GLU A 285 -7.62 46.73 -15.50
C GLU A 285 -8.20 46.71 -14.08
N TYR A 286 -9.42 47.25 -13.90
CA TYR A 286 -10.11 47.21 -12.62
C TYR A 286 -10.49 45.77 -12.25
N LEU A 287 -11.03 45.01 -13.21
CA LEU A 287 -11.37 43.60 -13.02
C LEU A 287 -10.15 42.78 -12.57
N ALA A 288 -9.02 42.94 -13.25
CA ALA A 288 -7.79 42.21 -12.92
C ALA A 288 -7.34 42.48 -11.47
N LYS A 289 -7.35 43.76 -11.04
CA LYS A 289 -7.00 44.14 -9.66
C LYS A 289 -8.01 43.61 -8.63
N LEU A 290 -9.30 43.66 -8.96
CA LEU A 290 -10.38 43.15 -8.10
C LEU A 290 -10.21 41.64 -7.87
N LEU A 291 -10.03 40.86 -8.94
CA LEU A 291 -9.84 39.41 -8.89
C LEU A 291 -8.55 39.04 -8.15
N SER A 292 -7.45 39.74 -8.39
CA SER A 292 -6.17 39.48 -7.71
C SER A 292 -6.29 39.68 -6.19
N LYS A 293 -6.92 40.79 -5.76
CA LYS A 293 -7.15 41.07 -4.33
C LYS A 293 -8.07 40.04 -3.68
N HIS A 294 -9.14 39.63 -4.37
CA HIS A 294 -10.08 38.66 -3.83
C HIS A 294 -9.45 37.26 -3.74
N LEU A 295 -8.71 36.86 -4.78
CA LEU A 295 -7.95 35.60 -4.80
C LEU A 295 -6.93 35.55 -3.66
N GLU A 296 -6.20 36.64 -3.40
CA GLU A 296 -5.27 36.71 -2.28
C GLU A 296 -5.97 36.50 -0.92
N SER A 297 -7.11 37.17 -0.71
CA SER A 297 -7.90 37.02 0.52
C SER A 297 -8.39 35.58 0.69
N ALA A 298 -8.84 34.94 -0.40
CA ALA A 298 -9.30 33.56 -0.41
C ALA A 298 -8.15 32.57 -0.11
N ILE A 299 -6.96 32.81 -0.66
CA ILE A 299 -5.76 32.01 -0.39
C ILE A 299 -5.39 32.14 1.09
N ARG A 300 -5.30 33.38 1.60
CA ARG A 300 -4.90 33.64 2.99
C ARG A 300 -5.83 32.96 4.00
N ALA A 301 -7.14 33.01 3.77
CA ALA A 301 -8.12 32.36 4.65
C ALA A 301 -7.99 30.83 4.69
N ARG A 302 -7.46 30.22 3.62
CA ARG A 302 -7.35 28.76 3.47
C ARG A 302 -5.96 28.19 3.71
N ILE A 303 -4.92 29.01 3.86
CA ILE A 303 -3.58 28.50 4.19
C ILE A 303 -3.59 27.53 5.38
N PRO A 304 -4.26 27.81 6.51
CA PRO A 304 -4.26 26.88 7.65
C PRO A 304 -4.84 25.51 7.31
N SER A 305 -5.92 25.46 6.51
CA SER A 305 -6.53 24.18 6.11
C SER A 305 -5.67 23.45 5.08
N ILE A 306 -5.00 24.17 4.18
CA ILE A 306 -4.03 23.61 3.23
C ILE A 306 -2.84 22.99 3.98
N THR A 307 -2.27 23.70 4.97
CA THR A 307 -1.18 23.17 5.80
C THR A 307 -1.60 21.91 6.55
N SER A 308 -2.81 21.90 7.14
CA SER A 308 -3.34 20.72 7.81
C SER A 308 -3.53 19.54 6.85
N LEU A 309 -4.00 19.80 5.62
CA LEU A 309 -4.14 18.76 4.60
C LEU A 309 -2.77 18.19 4.19
N ILE A 310 -1.79 19.07 3.94
CA ILE A 310 -0.44 18.67 3.57
C ILE A 310 0.18 17.78 4.66
N ASN A 311 0.13 18.21 5.92
CA ASN A 311 0.70 17.44 7.03
C ASN A 311 0.01 16.09 7.21
N LYS A 312 -1.32 16.05 7.15
CA LYS A 312 -2.08 14.80 7.23
C LYS A 312 -1.69 13.84 6.11
N THR A 313 -1.58 14.31 4.88
CA THR A 313 -1.18 13.48 3.74
C THR A 313 0.28 13.03 3.84
N ILE A 314 1.18 13.85 4.40
CA ILE A 314 2.56 13.42 4.71
C ILE A 314 2.54 12.25 5.70
N ASP A 315 1.80 12.36 6.80
CA ASP A 315 1.72 11.30 7.82
C ASP A 315 1.16 9.98 7.21
N GLU A 316 0.14 10.07 6.37
CA GLU A 316 -0.44 8.93 5.65
C GLU A 316 0.57 8.28 4.69
N LEU A 317 1.29 9.09 3.90
CA LEU A 317 2.31 8.61 2.97
C LEU A 317 3.55 8.02 3.68
N GLU A 318 3.97 8.61 4.80
CA GLU A 318 5.05 8.06 5.64
C GLU A 318 4.65 6.72 6.23
N SER A 319 3.43 6.59 6.75
CA SER A 319 2.91 5.32 7.25
C SER A 319 2.82 4.27 6.14
N GLU A 320 2.35 4.63 4.94
CA GLU A 320 2.32 3.72 3.79
C GLU A 320 3.73 3.29 3.38
N MET A 321 4.70 4.21 3.37
CA MET A 321 6.09 3.92 3.06
C MET A 321 6.73 2.98 4.08
N ASP A 322 6.41 3.11 5.37
CA ASP A 322 6.85 2.19 6.42
C ASP A 322 6.28 0.77 6.20
N HIS A 323 5.02 0.65 5.78
CA HIS A 323 4.40 -0.64 5.47
C HIS A 323 4.97 -1.28 4.20
N LEU A 324 5.24 -0.49 3.15
CA LEU A 324 5.90 -0.96 1.93
C LEU A 324 7.38 -1.30 2.19
N GLY A 325 7.95 -0.72 3.25
CA GLY A 325 9.31 -0.89 3.70
C GLY A 325 10.35 -0.17 2.84
N ARG A 326 11.60 -0.18 3.30
CA ARG A 326 12.71 0.59 2.70
C ARG A 326 13.16 0.00 1.35
N PRO A 327 13.64 0.86 0.42
CA PRO A 327 14.25 0.39 -0.81
C PRO A 327 15.50 -0.46 -0.52
N ILE A 328 15.68 -1.51 -1.32
CA ILE A 328 16.85 -2.39 -1.22
C ILE A 328 18.09 -1.63 -1.70
N ALA A 329 19.17 -1.74 -0.94
CA ALA A 329 20.45 -1.15 -1.33
C ALA A 329 21.05 -1.86 -2.55
N VAL A 330 21.79 -1.11 -3.37
CA VAL A 330 22.49 -1.64 -4.56
C VAL A 330 23.77 -2.40 -4.18
N ASP A 331 24.35 -2.06 -3.03
CA ASP A 331 25.59 -2.67 -2.54
C ASP A 331 25.37 -4.11 -2.04
N ALA A 332 26.26 -5.02 -2.45
CA ALA A 332 26.16 -6.43 -2.10
C ALA A 332 26.28 -6.69 -0.57
N GLY A 333 27.09 -5.89 0.13
CA GLY A 333 27.21 -5.97 1.59
C GLY A 333 25.94 -5.55 2.30
N ALA A 334 25.29 -4.49 1.81
CA ALA A 334 23.99 -4.05 2.31
C ALA A 334 22.88 -5.07 2.01
N GLN A 335 22.86 -5.68 0.82
CA GLN A 335 21.93 -6.77 0.49
C GLN A 335 22.09 -7.97 1.42
N LEU A 336 23.34 -8.39 1.67
CA LEU A 336 23.65 -9.46 2.62
C LEU A 336 23.15 -9.12 4.02
N TYR A 337 23.41 -7.89 4.49
CA TYR A 337 22.93 -7.43 5.78
C TYR A 337 21.40 -7.53 5.90
N THR A 338 20.66 -7.06 4.88
CA THR A 338 19.20 -7.15 4.84
C THR A 338 18.71 -8.60 4.89
N ILE A 339 19.31 -9.50 4.12
CA ILE A 339 18.95 -10.93 4.14
C ILE A 339 19.15 -11.51 5.56
N LEU A 340 20.29 -11.21 6.19
CA LEU A 340 20.59 -11.69 7.55
C LEU A 340 19.65 -11.10 8.61
N GLU A 341 19.24 -9.85 8.46
CA GLU A 341 18.25 -9.21 9.33
C GLU A 341 16.88 -9.90 9.23
N LEU A 342 16.42 -10.18 8.02
CA LEU A 342 15.17 -10.91 7.77
C LEU A 342 15.23 -12.34 8.33
N CYS A 343 16.36 -13.03 8.20
CA CYS A 343 16.56 -14.35 8.79
C CYS A 343 16.52 -14.32 10.32
N ARG A 344 17.10 -13.28 10.94
CA ARG A 344 17.03 -13.09 12.40
C ARG A 344 15.60 -12.81 12.87
N ALA A 345 14.82 -12.05 12.10
CA ALA A 345 13.41 -11.82 12.39
C ALA A 345 12.62 -13.13 12.37
N PHE A 346 12.82 -13.96 11.34
CA PHE A 346 12.26 -15.31 11.28
C PHE A 346 12.71 -16.19 12.46
N ASP A 347 14.02 -16.24 12.76
CA ASP A 347 14.56 -17.05 13.85
C ASP A 347 13.93 -16.67 15.20
N LYS A 348 13.68 -15.37 15.42
CA LYS A 348 12.99 -14.87 16.62
C LYS A 348 11.57 -15.41 16.69
N VAL A 349 10.77 -15.29 15.62
CA VAL A 349 9.38 -15.78 15.57
C VAL A 349 9.33 -17.31 15.76
N PHE A 350 10.23 -18.04 15.11
CA PHE A 350 10.31 -19.49 15.25
C PHE A 350 10.65 -19.91 16.69
N LYS A 351 11.58 -19.22 17.35
CA LYS A 351 11.91 -19.45 18.77
C LYS A 351 10.73 -19.14 19.69
N GLU A 352 9.95 -18.11 19.44
CA GLU A 352 8.72 -17.79 20.20
C GLU A 352 7.67 -18.92 20.13
N HIS A 353 7.57 -19.63 18.99
CA HIS A 353 6.71 -20.82 18.91
C HIS A 353 7.20 -22.00 19.75
N LEU A 354 8.51 -22.11 19.99
CA LEU A 354 9.13 -23.20 20.74
C LEU A 354 9.23 -22.91 22.25
N ASP A 355 9.67 -21.72 22.62
CA ASP A 355 9.95 -21.33 24.02
C ASP A 355 8.72 -20.83 24.78
N GLY A 356 7.62 -20.55 24.08
CA GLY A 356 6.40 -19.96 24.64
C GLY A 356 6.22 -18.51 24.20
N GLY A 357 4.95 -18.09 24.10
CA GLY A 357 4.53 -16.82 23.51
C GLY A 357 3.64 -17.00 22.28
N ARG A 358 3.80 -18.12 21.55
CA ARG A 358 2.92 -18.55 20.46
C ARG A 358 2.57 -20.04 20.58
N PRO A 359 1.43 -20.48 20.03
CA PRO A 359 1.06 -21.89 20.04
C PRO A 359 2.00 -22.70 19.14
N GLY A 360 2.81 -23.56 19.74
CA GLY A 360 3.73 -24.46 19.02
C GLY A 360 4.28 -25.55 19.93
N GLY A 361 4.88 -25.16 21.06
CA GLY A 361 5.39 -26.07 22.09
C GLY A 361 4.34 -27.08 22.60
N ASP A 362 3.11 -26.63 22.86
CA ASP A 362 2.02 -27.49 23.35
C ASP A 362 1.71 -28.69 22.44
N ARG A 363 1.90 -28.52 21.11
CA ARG A 363 1.70 -29.61 20.15
C ARG A 363 2.77 -30.68 20.30
N ILE A 364 4.00 -30.29 20.63
CA ILE A 364 5.11 -31.21 20.89
C ILE A 364 4.83 -31.99 22.19
N TYR A 365 4.37 -31.31 23.24
CA TYR A 365 3.90 -31.97 24.47
C TYR A 365 2.77 -32.97 24.18
N GLY A 366 1.81 -32.61 23.32
CA GLY A 366 0.75 -33.51 22.90
C GLY A 366 1.25 -34.82 22.25
N VAL A 367 2.40 -34.80 21.57
CA VAL A 367 3.02 -36.04 21.04
C VAL A 367 3.52 -36.92 22.19
N PHE A 368 4.21 -36.33 23.17
CA PHE A 368 4.85 -37.08 24.25
C PHE A 368 3.89 -37.50 25.36
N ASP A 369 2.90 -36.68 25.71
CA ASP A 369 2.00 -36.95 26.83
C ASP A 369 0.77 -37.76 26.41
N ASN A 370 0.36 -37.67 25.14
CA ASN A 370 -0.83 -38.36 24.63
C ASN A 370 -0.50 -39.45 23.60
N GLN A 371 0.19 -39.11 22.51
CA GLN A 371 0.36 -40.03 21.38
C GLN A 371 1.29 -41.20 21.72
N LEU A 372 2.47 -40.93 22.27
CA LEU A 372 3.43 -41.97 22.65
C LEU A 372 2.83 -42.93 23.70
N PRO A 373 2.27 -42.47 24.84
CA PRO A 373 1.67 -43.38 25.83
C PRO A 373 0.47 -44.15 25.28
N ALA A 374 -0.31 -43.57 24.35
CA ALA A 374 -1.38 -44.30 23.68
C ALA A 374 -0.84 -45.37 22.72
N ALA A 375 0.26 -45.11 22.02
CA ALA A 375 0.91 -46.07 21.12
C ALA A 375 1.52 -47.24 21.92
N LEU A 376 2.18 -46.96 23.05
CA LEU A 376 2.73 -47.99 23.94
C LEU A 376 1.65 -48.91 24.52
N ARG A 377 0.48 -48.37 24.90
CA ARG A 377 -0.66 -49.17 25.41
C ARG A 377 -1.30 -50.08 24.36
N LYS A 378 -1.15 -49.77 23.07
CA LYS A 378 -1.73 -50.56 21.96
C LYS A 378 -0.82 -51.70 21.49
N LEU A 379 0.35 -51.87 22.10
CA LEU A 379 1.28 -52.94 21.73
C LEU A 379 0.68 -54.32 22.04
N PRO A 380 0.89 -55.34 21.18
CA PRO A 380 0.20 -56.62 21.27
C PRO A 380 0.80 -57.57 22.32
N PHE A 381 1.10 -57.08 23.53
CA PHE A 381 1.74 -57.86 24.59
C PHE A 381 0.89 -59.03 25.07
N ASP A 382 -0.44 -58.89 25.12
CA ASP A 382 -1.34 -59.98 25.52
C ASP A 382 -1.24 -61.19 24.58
N ARG A 383 -1.10 -60.92 23.27
CA ARG A 383 -0.91 -61.96 22.25
C ARG A 383 0.49 -62.56 22.35
N HIS A 384 1.50 -61.70 22.51
CA HIS A 384 2.91 -62.11 22.60
C HIS A 384 3.20 -62.96 23.85
N LEU A 385 2.62 -62.59 25.00
CA LEU A 385 2.78 -63.28 26.28
C LEU A 385 1.68 -64.32 26.55
N SER A 386 0.92 -64.70 25.51
CA SER A 386 -0.06 -65.79 25.61
C SER A 386 0.62 -67.11 26.00
N LEU A 387 -0.09 -67.93 26.79
CA LEU A 387 0.46 -69.18 27.33
C LEU A 387 1.02 -70.11 26.23
N GLN A 388 0.33 -70.19 25.09
CA GLN A 388 0.76 -70.99 23.94
C GLN A 388 2.07 -70.46 23.35
N ASN A 389 2.21 -69.14 23.19
CA ASN A 389 3.42 -68.55 22.62
C ASN A 389 4.61 -68.64 23.59
N VAL A 390 4.39 -68.35 24.88
CA VAL A 390 5.42 -68.48 25.92
C VAL A 390 5.94 -69.90 25.97
N ARG A 391 5.04 -70.91 26.01
CA ARG A 391 5.43 -72.32 25.99
C ARG A 391 6.27 -72.68 24.77
N ARG A 392 5.86 -72.24 23.58
CA ARG A 392 6.59 -72.48 22.34
C ARG A 392 7.99 -71.87 22.37
N VAL A 393 8.10 -70.56 22.63
CA VAL A 393 9.36 -69.82 22.58
C VAL A 393 10.35 -70.31 23.64
N VAL A 394 9.88 -70.58 24.86
CA VAL A 394 10.74 -71.08 25.95
C VAL A 394 11.22 -72.50 25.65
N SER A 395 10.33 -73.39 25.21
CA SER A 395 10.71 -74.78 24.88
C SER A 395 11.69 -74.84 23.71
N GLU A 396 11.52 -73.98 22.69
CA GLU A 396 12.44 -73.86 21.56
C GLU A 396 13.80 -73.26 21.96
N ALA A 397 13.81 -72.27 22.85
CA ALA A 397 15.02 -71.55 23.25
C ALA A 397 15.91 -72.34 24.23
N ASP A 398 15.30 -73.05 25.18
CA ASP A 398 16.03 -73.77 26.23
C ASP A 398 16.32 -75.25 25.84
N GLY A 399 15.60 -75.81 24.87
CA GLY A 399 15.90 -77.13 24.30
C GLY A 399 15.79 -78.29 25.32
N TYR A 400 16.85 -79.11 25.44
CA TYR A 400 16.90 -80.25 26.37
C TYR A 400 17.33 -79.87 27.80
N GLN A 401 17.90 -78.67 27.97
CA GLN A 401 18.42 -78.12 29.23
C GLN A 401 17.40 -77.76 30.33
N PRO A 402 16.08 -77.65 30.09
CA PRO A 402 15.12 -77.32 31.14
C PRO A 402 15.18 -78.25 32.38
N HIS A 403 15.74 -79.46 32.23
CA HIS A 403 15.91 -80.45 33.31
C HIS A 403 17.11 -80.18 34.24
N LEU A 404 18.01 -79.25 33.89
CA LEU A 404 19.31 -79.07 34.55
C LEU A 404 19.57 -77.64 35.07
N ILE A 405 19.02 -76.59 34.43
CA ILE A 405 19.29 -75.17 34.73
C ILE A 405 17.99 -74.34 34.57
N ALA A 406 17.92 -73.16 35.21
CA ALA A 406 16.83 -72.20 35.02
C ALA A 406 16.72 -71.72 33.54
N PRO A 407 15.49 -71.50 33.01
CA PRO A 407 15.23 -71.19 31.59
C PRO A 407 15.62 -69.76 31.17
N GLU A 408 16.91 -69.43 31.23
CA GLU A 408 17.43 -68.08 30.97
C GLU A 408 17.27 -67.66 29.50
N GLN A 409 17.46 -68.58 28.56
CA GLN A 409 17.45 -68.27 27.13
C GLN A 409 16.02 -68.00 26.63
N GLY A 410 15.03 -68.71 27.18
CA GLY A 410 13.61 -68.44 26.99
C GLY A 410 13.19 -67.04 27.43
N TYR A 411 13.61 -66.60 28.62
CA TYR A 411 13.37 -65.22 29.10
C TYR A 411 13.99 -64.19 28.17
N ARG A 412 15.26 -64.37 27.79
CA ARG A 412 15.99 -63.45 26.90
C ARG A 412 15.26 -63.26 25.57
N ARG A 413 14.90 -64.36 24.90
CA ARG A 413 14.18 -64.27 23.61
C ARG A 413 12.80 -63.65 23.71
N LEU A 414 12.05 -63.96 24.76
CA LEU A 414 10.72 -63.37 24.97
C LEU A 414 10.80 -61.86 25.19
N ILE A 415 11.76 -61.42 26.01
CA ILE A 415 11.99 -60.00 26.30
C ILE A 415 12.49 -59.29 25.05
N GLU A 416 13.52 -59.79 24.37
CA GLU A 416 14.05 -59.19 23.13
C GLU A 416 12.95 -59.02 22.07
N SER A 417 12.14 -60.05 21.85
CA SER A 417 11.01 -59.97 20.92
C SER A 417 9.91 -59.01 21.38
N ALA A 418 9.71 -58.83 22.68
CA ALA A 418 8.76 -57.86 23.21
C ALA A 418 9.27 -56.42 23.04
N LEU A 419 10.56 -56.19 23.31
CA LEU A 419 11.20 -54.89 23.22
C LEU A 419 11.28 -54.37 21.77
N ASN A 420 11.38 -55.26 20.79
CA ASN A 420 11.31 -54.89 19.37
C ASN A 420 10.01 -54.17 18.97
N TYR A 421 8.89 -54.40 19.67
CA TYR A 421 7.64 -53.68 19.40
C TYR A 421 7.70 -52.20 19.76
N PHE A 422 8.64 -51.75 20.61
CA PHE A 422 8.80 -50.34 20.98
C PHE A 422 9.47 -49.49 19.89
N ARG A 423 10.17 -50.12 18.93
CA ARG A 423 10.83 -49.41 17.81
C ARG A 423 9.83 -48.58 17.00
N GLY A 424 8.68 -49.15 16.67
CA GLY A 424 7.62 -48.47 15.90
C GLY A 424 7.10 -47.19 16.59
N PRO A 425 6.60 -47.26 17.84
CA PRO A 425 6.20 -46.08 18.61
C PRO A 425 7.30 -45.04 18.80
N ALA A 426 8.56 -45.47 18.96
CA ALA A 426 9.70 -44.58 19.11
C ALA A 426 9.97 -43.77 17.83
N GLU A 427 10.01 -44.45 16.67
CA GLU A 427 10.15 -43.79 15.36
C GLU A 427 8.97 -42.87 15.05
N ALA A 428 7.75 -43.33 15.31
CA ALA A 428 6.54 -42.54 15.08
C ALA A 428 6.53 -41.26 15.92
N SER A 429 7.08 -41.29 17.13
CA SER A 429 7.23 -40.08 17.97
C SER A 429 8.21 -39.08 17.38
N ALA A 430 9.34 -39.57 16.84
CA ALA A 430 10.30 -38.72 16.14
C ALA A 430 9.69 -38.11 14.85
N ASP A 431 8.90 -38.89 14.10
CA ASP A 431 8.19 -38.43 12.90
C ASP A 431 7.12 -37.38 13.22
N ALA A 432 6.33 -37.61 14.27
CA ALA A 432 5.28 -36.68 14.69
C ALA A 432 5.86 -35.31 15.10
N VAL A 433 6.97 -35.28 15.83
CA VAL A 433 7.64 -34.03 16.19
C VAL A 433 8.22 -33.32 14.96
N HIS A 434 8.85 -34.06 14.04
CA HIS A 434 9.34 -33.49 12.79
C HIS A 434 8.22 -32.78 11.99
N PHE A 435 7.05 -33.40 11.88
CA PHE A 435 5.89 -32.78 11.21
C PHE A 435 5.44 -31.49 11.90
N VAL A 436 5.43 -31.47 13.24
CA VAL A 436 5.13 -30.25 14.00
C VAL A 436 6.15 -29.15 13.69
N LEU A 437 7.45 -29.46 13.69
CA LEU A 437 8.51 -28.49 13.39
C LEU A 437 8.41 -27.92 11.97
N LYS A 438 8.11 -28.76 10.95
CA LYS A 438 7.86 -28.29 9.57
C LYS A 438 6.69 -27.31 9.48
N GLU A 439 5.58 -27.61 10.15
CA GLU A 439 4.44 -26.70 10.21
C GLU A 439 4.79 -25.39 10.91
N LEU A 440 5.62 -25.42 11.96
CA LEU A 440 6.08 -24.21 12.64
C LEU A 440 6.95 -23.35 11.73
N VAL A 441 7.88 -23.93 10.95
CA VAL A 441 8.66 -23.17 9.96
C VAL A 441 7.73 -22.44 8.98
N ARG A 442 6.73 -23.13 8.42
CA ARG A 442 5.77 -22.53 7.49
C ARG A 442 4.99 -21.37 8.13
N LYS A 443 4.54 -21.53 9.37
CA LYS A 443 3.84 -20.48 10.12
C LYS A 443 4.75 -19.29 10.42
N SER A 444 5.97 -19.53 10.88
CA SER A 444 6.93 -18.47 11.22
C SER A 444 7.31 -17.62 9.99
N ILE A 445 7.43 -18.23 8.81
CA ILE A 445 7.62 -17.48 7.56
C ILE A 445 6.41 -16.57 7.26
N ALA A 446 5.18 -17.11 7.36
CA ALA A 446 3.97 -16.35 7.05
C ALA A 446 3.66 -15.21 8.04
N GLU A 447 4.06 -15.37 9.30
CA GLU A 447 3.91 -14.39 10.38
C GLU A 447 5.02 -13.33 10.37
N THR A 448 6.14 -13.56 9.69
CA THR A 448 7.20 -12.57 9.52
C THR A 448 6.82 -11.57 8.42
N GLN A 449 6.25 -10.43 8.81
CA GLN A 449 5.73 -9.42 7.87
C GLN A 449 6.78 -8.93 6.87
N GLU A 450 8.01 -8.72 7.33
CA GLU A 450 9.10 -8.17 6.51
C GLU A 450 9.51 -9.11 5.38
N LEU A 451 9.40 -10.44 5.59
CA LEU A 451 9.70 -11.48 4.62
C LEU A 451 8.65 -11.55 3.51
N ARG A 452 7.41 -11.11 3.73
CA ARG A 452 6.32 -11.16 2.74
C ARG A 452 6.68 -10.51 1.41
N ARG A 453 7.56 -9.51 1.44
CA ARG A 453 8.03 -8.74 0.29
C ARG A 453 8.93 -9.51 -0.66
N PHE A 454 9.55 -10.60 -0.19
CA PHE A 454 10.62 -11.34 -0.89
C PHE A 454 10.25 -12.82 -1.09
N PRO A 455 9.49 -13.15 -2.15
CA PRO A 455 9.04 -14.52 -2.40
C PRO A 455 10.20 -15.51 -2.61
N SER A 456 11.26 -15.12 -3.32
CA SER A 456 12.39 -16.02 -3.57
C SER A 456 13.16 -16.32 -2.28
N LEU A 457 13.38 -15.31 -1.42
CA LEU A 457 13.98 -15.53 -0.10
C LEU A 457 13.12 -16.44 0.79
N GLN A 458 11.79 -16.30 0.78
CA GLN A 458 10.91 -17.18 1.54
C GLN A 458 11.05 -18.65 1.09
N ALA A 459 11.08 -18.89 -0.22
CA ALA A 459 11.19 -20.23 -0.77
C ALA A 459 12.53 -20.89 -0.41
N GLU A 460 13.63 -20.15 -0.56
CA GLU A 460 14.99 -20.60 -0.22
C GLU A 460 15.15 -20.83 1.29
N LEU A 461 14.62 -19.92 2.12
CA LEU A 461 14.62 -20.06 3.57
C LEU A 461 13.82 -21.29 4.01
N ALA A 462 12.64 -21.52 3.43
CA ALA A 462 11.81 -22.69 3.71
C ALA A 462 12.51 -23.99 3.28
N ALA A 463 13.15 -24.00 2.11
CA ALA A 463 13.89 -25.17 1.62
C ALA A 463 15.05 -25.52 2.56
N ALA A 464 15.86 -24.53 2.92
CA ALA A 464 17.00 -24.73 3.81
C ALA A 464 16.59 -25.20 5.22
N ALA A 465 15.54 -24.60 5.79
CA ALA A 465 15.01 -25.01 7.09
C ALA A 465 14.46 -26.45 7.05
N ASN A 466 13.72 -26.82 5.99
CA ASN A 466 13.20 -28.18 5.83
C ASN A 466 14.30 -29.22 5.66
N GLU A 467 15.37 -28.90 4.94
CA GLU A 467 16.53 -29.77 4.78
C GLU A 467 17.23 -30.01 6.12
N ALA A 468 17.43 -28.97 6.92
CA ALA A 468 18.00 -29.10 8.27
C ALA A 468 17.12 -29.97 9.18
N LEU A 469 15.80 -29.77 9.17
CA LEU A 469 14.85 -30.58 9.94
C LEU A 469 14.87 -32.07 9.54
N GLU A 470 15.13 -32.37 8.27
CA GLU A 470 15.25 -33.76 7.80
C GLU A 470 16.49 -34.44 8.39
N ARG A 471 17.63 -33.73 8.41
CA ARG A 471 18.87 -34.24 9.04
C ARG A 471 18.67 -34.51 10.54
N PHE A 472 18.03 -33.57 11.25
CA PHE A 472 17.75 -33.72 12.68
C PHE A 472 16.78 -34.89 12.97
N ARG A 473 15.80 -35.11 12.09
CA ARG A 473 14.88 -36.25 12.18
C ARG A 473 15.61 -37.57 12.07
N GLU A 474 16.50 -37.72 11.09
CA GLU A 474 17.26 -38.95 10.89
C GLU A 474 18.19 -39.26 12.08
N ASP A 475 18.84 -38.25 12.66
CA ASP A 475 19.66 -38.43 13.86
C ASP A 475 18.82 -38.76 15.09
N SER A 476 17.64 -38.14 15.22
CA SER A 476 16.68 -38.48 16.26
C SER A 476 16.19 -39.92 16.14
N LYS A 477 15.87 -40.40 14.93
CA LYS A 477 15.42 -41.78 14.69
C LYS A 477 16.49 -42.79 15.10
N LYS A 478 17.73 -42.59 14.65
CA LYS A 478 18.86 -43.43 15.05
C LYS A 478 19.04 -43.46 16.56
N THR A 479 18.88 -42.32 17.23
CA THR A 479 19.07 -42.21 18.68
C THR A 479 17.95 -42.92 19.45
N VAL A 480 16.68 -42.74 19.08
CA VAL A 480 15.57 -43.41 19.78
C VAL A 480 15.59 -44.93 19.56
N LEU A 481 15.98 -45.39 18.37
CA LEU A 481 16.17 -46.82 18.11
C LEU A 481 17.31 -47.40 18.94
N ARG A 482 18.45 -46.71 19.01
CA ARG A 482 19.57 -47.12 19.88
C ARG A 482 19.16 -47.23 21.35
N LEU A 483 18.30 -46.34 21.85
CA LEU A 483 17.79 -46.44 23.22
C LEU A 483 16.99 -47.72 23.43
N VAL A 484 16.13 -48.10 22.48
CA VAL A 484 15.39 -49.38 22.54
C VAL A 484 16.36 -50.56 22.46
N ASP A 485 17.36 -50.49 21.58
CA ASP A 485 18.36 -51.55 21.41
C ASP A 485 19.20 -51.75 22.68
N MET A 486 19.56 -50.67 23.37
CA MET A 486 20.29 -50.71 24.64
C MET A 486 19.50 -51.47 25.71
N GLU A 487 18.19 -51.21 25.84
CA GLU A 487 17.32 -51.93 26.78
C GLU A 487 17.19 -53.43 26.42
N SER A 488 17.29 -53.77 25.13
CA SER A 488 17.25 -55.17 24.68
C SER A 488 18.56 -55.94 24.84
N SER A 489 19.70 -55.23 24.92
CA SER A 489 21.03 -55.84 24.86
C SER A 489 21.52 -56.39 26.20
N TYR A 490 21.05 -55.83 27.33
CA TYR A 490 21.52 -56.23 28.65
C TYR A 490 20.36 -56.35 29.65
N LEU A 491 20.10 -57.58 30.07
CA LEU A 491 19.21 -57.87 31.19
C LEU A 491 20.00 -57.84 32.49
N THR A 492 19.52 -57.09 33.49
CA THR A 492 20.22 -56.95 34.75
C THR A 492 20.31 -58.29 35.49
N VAL A 493 21.47 -58.58 36.07
CA VAL A 493 21.66 -59.80 36.89
C VAL A 493 20.65 -59.84 38.06
N ASP A 494 20.25 -58.68 38.55
CA ASP A 494 19.23 -58.55 39.61
C ASP A 494 17.83 -58.99 39.15
N PHE A 495 17.49 -58.88 37.86
CA PHE A 495 16.25 -59.45 37.33
C PHE A 495 16.24 -60.97 37.54
N PHE A 496 17.31 -61.66 37.15
CA PHE A 496 17.43 -63.11 37.30
C PHE A 496 17.53 -63.55 38.76
N ARG A 497 18.17 -62.77 39.64
CA ARG A 497 18.25 -63.05 41.08
C ARG A 497 16.90 -62.98 41.80
N LYS A 498 15.95 -62.20 41.29
CA LYS A 498 14.61 -62.05 41.89
C LYS A 498 13.65 -63.17 41.48
N LEU A 499 13.91 -63.89 40.39
CA LEU A 499 13.05 -64.98 39.91
C LEU A 499 12.84 -66.13 40.92
N PRO A 500 13.85 -66.59 41.69
CA PRO A 500 13.67 -67.65 42.69
C PRO A 500 12.92 -67.19 43.95
N GLN A 501 13.06 -65.91 44.36
CA GLN A 501 12.45 -65.39 45.60
C GLN A 501 10.92 -65.29 45.51
N GLU A 502 10.35 -65.19 44.31
CA GLU A 502 8.90 -65.22 44.09
C GLU A 502 8.30 -66.63 44.16
N VAL A 503 9.13 -67.68 44.16
CA VAL A 503 8.67 -69.08 44.27
C VAL A 503 8.16 -69.36 45.69
N ASP A 504 8.78 -68.77 46.71
CA ASP A 504 8.50 -69.04 48.12
C ASP A 504 7.43 -68.12 48.72
N ASN A 505 7.27 -66.89 48.23
CA ASN A 505 6.39 -65.89 48.84
C ASN A 505 4.88 -65.99 48.49
N LYS A 506 4.48 -66.87 47.55
CA LYS A 506 3.06 -67.04 47.16
C LYS A 506 2.47 -68.42 47.51
N GLY A 507 3.19 -69.28 48.23
CA GLY A 507 2.69 -70.56 48.74
C GLY A 507 2.34 -70.46 50.23
N GLY A 508 1.08 -70.14 50.57
CA GLY A 508 0.62 -70.09 51.95
C GLY A 508 0.31 -71.48 52.53
N ASN A 509 1.16 -71.97 53.45
CA ASN A 509 0.84 -72.52 54.78
C ASN A 509 2.03 -73.36 55.33
N PRO A 510 2.50 -73.13 56.58
CA PRO A 510 3.52 -73.95 57.21
C PRO A 510 2.88 -75.10 57.99
N ALA A 511 2.51 -76.19 57.31
CA ALA A 511 2.25 -77.47 57.98
C ALA A 511 2.32 -78.60 56.95
N ILE A 512 2.98 -79.70 57.34
CA ILE A 512 3.28 -80.95 56.60
C ILE A 512 4.70 -80.98 56.01
N PRO A 513 5.57 -81.92 56.42
CA PRO A 513 6.87 -82.11 55.78
C PRO A 513 6.64 -82.73 54.39
N ALA A 514 6.81 -81.93 53.34
CA ALA A 514 6.71 -82.41 51.97
C ALA A 514 7.95 -83.22 51.59
N ASN A 515 7.70 -84.43 51.09
CA ASN A 515 8.68 -85.37 50.59
C ASN A 515 9.53 -84.73 49.44
N PRO A 516 10.87 -84.83 49.41
CA PRO A 516 11.71 -84.10 48.44
C PRO A 516 11.55 -84.53 46.97
N ALA A 517 10.78 -85.60 46.71
CA ALA A 517 10.61 -86.20 45.39
C ALA A 517 9.41 -85.65 44.58
N SER A 518 8.54 -84.81 45.16
CA SER A 518 7.37 -84.25 44.42
C SER A 518 7.62 -82.87 43.81
N SER A 519 8.68 -82.16 44.19
CA SER A 519 8.98 -80.79 43.71
C SER A 519 9.59 -80.75 42.29
N THR A 520 10.04 -81.88 41.76
CA THR A 520 10.61 -82.01 40.42
C THR A 520 9.56 -82.19 39.33
N LEU A 521 8.35 -82.69 39.66
CA LEU A 521 7.30 -82.93 38.66
C LEU A 521 6.51 -81.67 38.25
N ASP A 522 6.52 -80.62 39.07
CA ASP A 522 5.70 -79.42 38.87
C ASP A 522 6.40 -78.31 38.05
N ARG A 523 7.64 -78.56 37.60
CA ARG A 523 8.45 -77.60 36.83
C ARG A 523 7.98 -77.36 35.39
N TYR A 524 7.00 -78.08 34.87
CA TYR A 524 6.44 -77.90 33.51
C TYR A 524 4.92 -77.79 33.48
N SER A 525 4.28 -77.56 34.63
CA SER A 525 2.86 -77.29 34.65
C SER A 525 2.58 -75.97 33.91
N GLU A 526 1.34 -75.79 33.43
CA GLU A 526 0.91 -74.52 32.84
C GLU A 526 1.23 -73.31 33.75
N MET A 527 1.28 -73.54 35.08
CA MET A 527 1.65 -72.53 36.06
C MET A 527 3.09 -72.01 35.89
N HIS A 528 4.04 -72.84 35.45
CA HIS A 528 5.41 -72.39 35.20
C HIS A 528 5.46 -71.38 34.04
N PHE A 529 4.88 -71.72 32.89
CA PHE A 529 4.85 -70.83 31.73
C PHE A 529 4.03 -69.55 31.98
N ARG A 530 2.94 -69.63 32.77
CA ARG A 530 2.21 -68.43 33.22
C ARG A 530 3.10 -67.51 34.07
N ARG A 531 3.94 -68.07 34.95
CA ARG A 531 4.89 -67.29 35.76
C ARG A 531 5.96 -66.62 34.90
N ILE A 532 6.53 -67.34 33.92
CA ILE A 532 7.47 -66.75 32.94
C ILE A 532 6.82 -65.55 32.25
N GLY A 533 5.61 -65.72 31.72
CA GLY A 533 4.85 -64.65 31.06
C GLY A 533 4.62 -63.44 31.98
N SER A 534 4.24 -63.68 33.24
CA SER A 534 4.06 -62.61 34.24
C SER A 534 5.36 -61.85 34.52
N ASN A 535 6.49 -62.54 34.63
CA ASN A 535 7.77 -61.92 34.97
C ASN A 535 8.33 -61.13 33.79
N VAL A 536 8.18 -61.65 32.57
CA VAL A 536 8.48 -60.89 31.33
C VAL A 536 7.58 -59.67 31.23
N SER A 537 6.28 -59.79 31.53
CA SER A 537 5.34 -58.65 31.52
C SER A 537 5.77 -57.54 32.48
N SER A 538 6.14 -57.89 33.72
CA SER A 538 6.65 -56.93 34.70
C SER A 538 7.93 -56.22 34.24
N TYR A 539 8.87 -56.96 33.63
CA TYR A 539 10.10 -56.37 33.09
C TYR A 539 9.82 -55.43 31.92
N VAL A 540 9.00 -55.87 30.95
CA VAL A 540 8.60 -55.05 29.80
C VAL A 540 7.84 -53.79 30.25
N GLY A 541 7.01 -53.88 31.29
CA GLY A 541 6.33 -52.73 31.90
C GLY A 541 7.31 -51.71 32.48
N MET A 542 8.34 -52.16 33.19
CA MET A 542 9.40 -51.29 33.71
C MET A 542 10.20 -50.59 32.59
N VAL A 543 10.56 -51.33 31.54
CA VAL A 543 11.23 -50.75 30.36
C VAL A 543 10.31 -49.77 29.65
N SER A 544 9.02 -50.06 29.53
CA SER A 544 8.02 -49.15 28.95
C SER A 544 7.98 -47.80 29.67
N GLU A 545 7.96 -47.79 31.01
CA GLU A 545 8.01 -46.54 31.79
C GLU A 545 9.35 -45.80 31.65
N THR A 546 10.45 -46.54 31.48
CA THR A 546 11.77 -45.94 31.21
C THR A 546 11.79 -45.27 29.83
N LEU A 547 11.38 -45.99 28.78
CA LEU A 547 11.32 -45.50 27.41
C LEU A 547 10.36 -44.32 27.23
N LYS A 548 9.23 -44.33 27.94
CA LYS A 548 8.28 -43.20 27.99
C LYS A 548 8.93 -41.90 28.46
N ASN A 549 9.99 -41.98 29.27
CA ASN A 549 10.73 -40.82 29.76
C ASN A 549 11.98 -40.49 28.94
N THR A 550 12.67 -41.49 28.37
CA THR A 550 13.92 -41.30 27.63
C THR A 550 13.71 -40.94 26.17
N ILE A 551 12.69 -41.50 25.49
CA ILE A 551 12.38 -41.19 24.09
C ILE A 551 12.09 -39.70 23.90
N PRO A 552 11.20 -39.04 24.69
CA PRO A 552 10.98 -37.61 24.55
C PRO A 552 12.25 -36.78 24.70
N LYS A 553 13.11 -37.12 25.68
CA LYS A 553 14.38 -36.41 25.91
C LYS A 553 15.31 -36.52 24.70
N ALA A 554 15.41 -37.70 24.10
CA ALA A 554 16.21 -37.91 22.89
C ALA A 554 15.66 -37.12 21.69
N VAL A 555 14.35 -37.15 21.47
CA VAL A 555 13.71 -36.40 20.38
C VAL A 555 13.87 -34.89 20.58
N VAL A 556 13.66 -34.38 21.80
CA VAL A 556 13.87 -32.97 22.12
C VAL A 556 15.32 -32.56 21.93
N HIS A 557 16.27 -33.38 22.37
CA HIS A 557 17.69 -33.09 22.23
C HIS A 557 18.12 -33.05 20.76
N CYS A 558 17.78 -34.07 19.98
CA CYS A 558 18.25 -34.21 18.60
C CYS A 558 17.48 -33.35 17.60
N GLN A 559 16.20 -33.05 17.85
CA GLN A 559 15.36 -32.27 16.92
C GLN A 559 15.04 -30.88 17.44
N VAL A 560 14.35 -30.78 18.58
CA VAL A 560 13.77 -29.49 19.01
C VAL A 560 14.87 -28.49 19.40
N LYS A 561 15.86 -28.95 20.17
CA LYS A 561 16.98 -28.12 20.60
C LYS A 561 17.89 -27.74 19.44
N GLU A 562 18.20 -28.69 18.55
CA GLU A 562 18.99 -28.43 17.35
C GLU A 562 18.26 -27.51 16.37
N ALA A 563 16.97 -27.70 16.14
CA ALA A 563 16.15 -26.78 15.34
C ALA A 563 16.12 -25.37 15.96
N LYS A 564 16.12 -25.24 17.29
CA LYS A 564 16.18 -23.93 17.94
C LYS A 564 17.53 -23.24 17.74
N GLN A 565 18.64 -24.00 17.73
CA GLN A 565 20.00 -23.45 17.76
C GLN A 565 20.63 -23.30 16.37
N SER A 566 20.33 -24.21 15.45
CA SER A 566 21.15 -24.47 14.27
C SER A 566 20.36 -24.54 12.96
N LEU A 567 19.06 -24.20 12.96
CA LEU A 567 18.17 -24.35 11.78
C LEU A 567 18.73 -23.71 10.52
N LEU A 568 19.30 -22.50 10.64
CA LEU A 568 19.78 -21.71 9.51
C LEU A 568 21.32 -21.68 9.39
N ASN A 569 22.08 -22.43 10.20
CA ASN A 569 23.55 -22.36 10.18
C ASN A 569 24.14 -22.69 8.80
N TYR A 570 23.62 -23.72 8.14
CA TYR A 570 24.04 -24.07 6.78
C TYR A 570 23.63 -22.99 5.77
N PHE A 571 22.41 -22.46 5.92
CA PHE A 571 21.90 -21.38 5.08
C PHE A 571 22.76 -20.12 5.17
N TYR A 572 23.17 -19.70 6.37
CA TYR A 572 24.08 -18.57 6.58
C TYR A 572 25.44 -18.79 5.89
N THR A 573 25.95 -20.02 5.92
CA THR A 573 27.21 -20.38 5.25
C THR A 573 27.08 -20.31 3.73
N GLU A 574 25.94 -20.75 3.18
CA GLU A 574 25.65 -20.70 1.74
C GLU A 574 25.41 -19.27 1.25
N ILE A 575 24.65 -18.46 1.99
CA ILE A 575 24.45 -17.04 1.64
C ILE A 575 25.78 -16.29 1.66
N GLY A 576 26.66 -16.56 2.63
CA GLY A 576 27.96 -15.90 2.71
C GLY A 576 28.89 -16.17 1.52
N LYS A 577 28.61 -17.21 0.72
CA LYS A 577 29.34 -17.52 -0.53
C LYS A 577 28.72 -16.90 -1.77
N LYS A 578 27.49 -16.39 -1.70
CA LYS A 578 26.75 -15.85 -2.86
C LYS A 578 27.29 -14.48 -3.26
N GLU A 579 27.38 -14.25 -4.56
CA GLU A 579 27.77 -12.94 -5.13
C GLU A 579 26.59 -11.96 -5.19
N GLY A 580 26.85 -10.67 -5.38
CA GLY A 580 25.81 -9.61 -5.38
C GLY A 580 24.64 -9.86 -6.34
N LYS A 581 24.87 -10.46 -7.52
CA LYS A 581 23.77 -10.82 -8.44
C LYS A 581 22.84 -11.87 -7.86
N GLN A 582 23.38 -12.86 -7.15
CA GLN A 582 22.61 -13.93 -6.53
C GLN A 582 21.89 -13.44 -5.27
N LEU A 583 22.52 -12.54 -4.51
CA LEU A 583 21.87 -11.88 -3.35
C LEU A 583 20.70 -11.01 -3.80
N SER A 584 20.86 -10.26 -4.89
CA SER A 584 19.78 -9.47 -5.48
C SER A 584 18.60 -10.30 -5.98
N GLN A 585 18.83 -11.53 -6.46
CA GLN A 585 17.75 -12.43 -6.86
C GLN A 585 16.92 -12.93 -5.68
N LEU A 586 17.52 -13.05 -4.50
CA LEU A 586 16.79 -13.42 -3.28
C LEU A 586 15.91 -12.28 -2.77
N LEU A 587 16.32 -11.02 -3.03
CA LEU A 587 15.57 -9.82 -2.66
C LEU A 587 14.68 -9.34 -3.82
N ASP A 588 14.04 -10.27 -4.52
CA ASP A 588 13.08 -9.94 -5.57
C ASP A 588 11.79 -9.38 -4.96
N GLU A 589 11.42 -8.16 -5.36
CA GLU A 589 10.15 -7.55 -4.98
C GLU A 589 9.15 -7.67 -6.12
N ASP A 590 7.88 -7.74 -5.76
CA ASP A 590 6.78 -7.59 -6.73
C ASP A 590 6.95 -6.23 -7.46
N PRO A 591 7.06 -6.23 -8.80
CA PRO A 591 7.16 -4.99 -9.59
C PRO A 591 6.05 -3.98 -9.27
N ALA A 592 4.84 -4.45 -8.93
CA ALA A 592 3.73 -3.57 -8.55
C ALA A 592 3.99 -2.87 -7.21
N LEU A 593 4.60 -3.56 -6.24
CA LEU A 593 4.99 -2.97 -4.96
C LEU A 593 6.14 -1.97 -5.14
N MET A 594 7.11 -2.28 -6.00
CA MET A 594 8.22 -1.38 -6.33
C MET A 594 7.71 -0.09 -6.99
N GLU A 595 6.81 -0.20 -7.97
CA GLU A 595 6.20 0.95 -8.62
C GLU A 595 5.39 1.78 -7.63
N ARG A 596 4.55 1.14 -6.81
CA ARG A 596 3.77 1.82 -5.77
C ARG A 596 4.67 2.55 -4.76
N ARG A 597 5.79 1.95 -4.34
CA ARG A 597 6.76 2.60 -3.46
C ARG A 597 7.40 3.82 -4.13
N GLN A 598 7.79 3.72 -5.39
CA GLN A 598 8.36 4.85 -6.12
C GLN A 598 7.35 5.99 -6.29
N GLN A 599 6.09 5.68 -6.58
CA GLN A 599 5.02 6.66 -6.66
C GLN A 599 4.78 7.33 -5.30
N CYS A 600 4.69 6.55 -4.22
CA CYS A 600 4.54 7.05 -2.85
C CYS A 600 5.71 7.96 -2.46
N ALA A 601 6.95 7.56 -2.72
CA ALA A 601 8.15 8.36 -2.44
C ALA A 601 8.15 9.70 -3.20
N LYS A 602 7.80 9.69 -4.50
CA LYS A 602 7.69 10.92 -5.31
C LYS A 602 6.60 11.85 -4.77
N ARG A 603 5.44 11.31 -4.37
CA ARG A 603 4.36 12.10 -3.76
C ARG A 603 4.83 12.68 -2.43
N LEU A 604 5.46 11.88 -1.58
CA LEU A 604 5.95 12.33 -0.27
C LEU A 604 6.97 13.48 -0.39
N GLU A 605 7.92 13.37 -1.33
CA GLU A 605 8.89 14.44 -1.61
C GLU A 605 8.20 15.74 -2.01
N LEU A 606 7.19 15.66 -2.88
CA LEU A 606 6.41 16.83 -3.29
C LEU A 606 5.66 17.45 -2.12
N TYR A 607 4.96 16.67 -1.29
CA TYR A 607 4.21 17.21 -0.18
C TYR A 607 5.14 17.84 0.88
N LYS A 608 6.34 17.28 1.08
CA LYS A 608 7.40 17.89 1.91
C LYS A 608 7.87 19.22 1.32
N ALA A 609 8.16 19.28 0.03
CA ALA A 609 8.51 20.52 -0.65
C ALA A 609 7.39 21.57 -0.57
N ALA A 610 6.13 21.16 -0.74
CA ALA A 610 4.97 22.03 -0.60
C ALA A 610 4.81 22.57 0.83
N ARG A 611 5.07 21.75 1.85
CA ARG A 611 5.10 22.18 3.25
C ARG A 611 6.18 23.24 3.48
N ASP A 612 7.39 22.97 3.03
CA ASP A 612 8.53 23.88 3.21
C ASP A 612 8.27 25.24 2.51
N GLU A 613 7.61 25.20 1.34
CA GLU A 613 7.15 26.39 0.61
C GLU A 613 6.08 27.16 1.38
N VAL A 614 5.07 26.49 1.93
CA VAL A 614 4.02 27.13 2.75
C VAL A 614 4.61 27.75 4.01
N ASP A 615 5.55 27.05 4.66
CA ASP A 615 6.27 27.54 5.83
C ASP A 615 7.10 28.77 5.48
N SER A 616 7.84 28.77 4.36
CA SER A 616 8.65 29.92 3.94
C SER A 616 7.84 31.23 3.84
N VAL A 617 6.58 31.14 3.40
CA VAL A 617 5.66 32.27 3.31
C VAL A 617 5.03 32.63 4.66
N SER A 618 4.84 31.64 5.53
CA SER A 618 4.28 31.79 6.88
C SER A 618 5.25 32.46 7.86
N TRP A 619 6.55 32.20 7.70
CA TRP A 619 7.65 32.70 8.55
C TRP A 619 8.25 34.04 8.11
N ALA A 620 7.87 34.58 6.93
CA ALA A 620 8.21 35.93 6.48
C ALA A 620 7.42 37.03 7.23
N ARG A 621 7.25 36.88 8.54
CA ARG A 621 6.49 37.78 9.43
C ARG A 621 7.17 39.13 9.59
#